data_AF-A0A8C9S6Q2-F1
#
_entry.id   AF-A0A8C9S6Q2-F1
#
_cell.length_a   1.000
_cell.length_b   1.000
_cell.length_c   1.000
_cell.angle_alpha   90.00
_cell.angle_beta   90.00
_cell.angle_gamma   90.00
#
_symmetry.space_group_name_H-M   'P 1'
#
loop_
_entity.id
_entity.type
_entity.pdbx_description
1 polymer ?
#
loop_
_entity_poly.entity_id
_entity_poly.type
_entity_poly.pdbx_seq_one_letter_code
_entity_poly.pdbx_strand_id
1 'polypeptide(L)'
;GRLAFLLAAPFIAGQLDFCINNLNVFTPAVVGFNLANMARNEPIPSWHLTFRQVIERMEELQKRKKAFIINPVVGPEAISGSSRLKGGSTTKIILETIFLGAHEAVSAYKRITAEMYEQVHKITYSQSEMIASLVQQAGDSLRKEGHVYYVGWSTLGIMGIIDASECIPTFGADAKDICGFINQGYNEMKNKDGDLTALGPEFCISHMDFVNTILPSVTELDTVIFLFTQDDGLCEIETLANRTKQRTSNLHAISHDLLGSEDLVIFMTCSVPFKLSKWVKVYNNDTGYVVRVMQELSTKWILNAVSTGGHILKGKIFRNYMMDLKVTNSKLFKRAVNILQMITGCLPTVCIRALLQAVYDTEDVTDDMTAAEVTKHTTLAPTRSRVVPTALVILTRNCSLSEAKSLLDAYSLIRDAVEACLTVCEGADNTMHHSN
;
A
#
# COMPACT_ATOMS: atom_id res chain seq x y z
N GLY A 1 15.14 12.49 -1.16
CA GLY A 1 14.36 11.31 -0.71
C GLY A 1 14.36 11.25 0.81
N ARG A 2 13.20 11.32 1.47
CA ARG A 2 13.08 11.04 2.91
C ARG A 2 12.42 9.67 3.09
N LEU A 3 13.00 8.93 4.03
CA LEU A 3 12.78 7.52 4.37
C LEU A 3 11.33 7.19 4.74
N ALA A 4 11.02 5.88 4.66
CA ALA A 4 9.74 5.28 4.98
C ALA A 4 9.17 5.83 6.31
N PHE A 5 7.91 6.28 6.26
CA PHE A 5 7.17 6.76 7.43
C PHE A 5 7.18 5.71 8.54
N LEU A 6 7.54 6.08 9.79
CA LEU A 6 7.02 5.44 11.01
C LEU A 6 7.13 6.22 12.34
N LEU A 7 7.72 7.42 12.39
CA LEU A 7 7.75 8.24 13.63
C LEU A 7 7.08 9.60 13.41
N ALA A 8 5.80 9.57 13.02
CA ALA A 8 5.09 10.78 12.58
C ALA A 8 3.58 10.82 12.89
N ALA A 9 2.97 9.70 13.30
CA ALA A 9 1.51 9.59 13.49
C ALA A 9 1.08 10.22 14.82
N PRO A 10 0.28 11.31 14.83
CA PRO A 10 -0.15 11.95 16.06
C PRO A 10 -0.86 11.02 17.05
N PHE A 11 -1.68 10.11 16.53
CA PHE A 11 -2.39 9.09 17.31
C PHE A 11 -1.43 8.23 18.16
N ILE A 12 -0.34 7.75 17.55
CA ILE A 12 0.68 6.95 18.24
C ILE A 12 1.47 7.80 19.24
N ALA A 13 1.79 9.06 18.91
CA ALA A 13 2.47 9.97 19.85
C ALA A 13 1.66 10.16 21.14
N GLY A 14 0.34 10.36 21.03
CA GLY A 14 -0.54 10.50 22.19
C GLY A 14 -0.59 9.23 23.05
N GLN A 15 -0.67 8.05 22.43
CA GLN A 15 -0.63 6.77 23.16
C GLN A 15 0.70 6.57 23.90
N LEU A 16 1.82 6.85 23.23
CA LEU A 16 3.16 6.73 23.84
C LEU A 16 3.33 7.70 25.00
N ASP A 17 2.95 8.97 24.83
CA ASP A 17 3.00 9.97 25.90
C ASP A 17 2.14 9.56 27.10
N PHE A 18 0.91 9.07 26.85
CA PHE A 18 0.05 8.53 27.90
C PHE A 18 0.73 7.39 28.67
N CYS A 19 1.33 6.41 27.97
CA CYS A 19 2.06 5.32 28.60
C CYS A 19 3.29 5.81 29.40
N ILE A 20 4.04 6.79 28.87
CA ILE A 20 5.20 7.40 29.53
C ILE A 20 4.81 8.07 30.86
N ASN A 21 3.61 8.66 30.92
CA ASN A 21 3.12 9.28 32.15
C ASN A 21 2.52 8.28 33.16
N ASN A 22 2.43 6.99 32.79
CA ASN A 22 1.77 5.93 33.58
C ASN A 22 2.63 4.63 33.61
N LEU A 23 3.94 4.76 33.85
CA LEU A 23 4.91 3.65 33.82
C LEU A 23 4.73 2.59 34.91
N ASN A 24 3.84 2.82 35.88
CA ASN A 24 3.42 1.83 36.86
C ASN A 24 2.50 0.76 36.25
N VAL A 25 1.86 1.05 35.12
CA VAL A 25 0.95 0.14 34.41
C VAL A 25 1.50 -0.24 33.03
N PHE A 26 2.09 0.72 32.32
CA PHE A 26 2.47 0.55 30.92
C PHE A 26 3.97 0.43 30.71
N THR A 27 4.35 -0.38 29.72
CA THR A 27 5.71 -0.40 29.15
C THR A 27 5.63 0.07 27.70
N PRO A 28 5.91 1.36 27.41
CA PRO A 28 5.80 1.89 26.05
C PRO A 28 6.88 1.29 25.14
N ALA A 29 6.44 0.73 24.02
CA ALA A 29 7.29 0.30 22.93
C ALA A 29 6.83 0.92 21.61
N VAL A 30 7.76 1.43 20.82
CA VAL A 30 7.49 1.99 19.49
C VAL A 30 8.30 1.24 18.44
N VAL A 31 7.65 0.86 17.34
CA VAL A 31 8.30 0.30 16.16
C VAL A 31 8.32 1.36 15.07
N GLY A 32 9.48 1.59 14.47
CA GLY A 32 9.58 2.43 13.28
C GLY A 32 10.79 2.12 12.43
N PHE A 33 11.03 2.85 11.34
CA PHE A 33 12.19 2.61 10.47
C PHE A 33 12.95 3.90 10.11
N ASN A 34 12.72 4.95 10.90
CA ASN A 34 13.50 6.18 10.88
C ASN A 34 14.36 6.27 12.14
N LEU A 35 15.52 6.92 12.00
CA LEU A 35 16.29 7.34 13.16
C LEU A 35 15.44 8.27 14.04
N ALA A 36 15.64 8.21 15.36
CA ALA A 36 14.87 9.00 16.33
C ALA A 36 14.94 10.51 16.04
N ASN A 37 16.12 11.01 15.67
CA ASN A 37 16.34 12.41 15.29
C ASN A 37 15.61 12.83 13.98
N MET A 38 15.13 11.88 13.19
CA MET A 38 14.31 12.10 12.00
C MET A 38 12.81 12.02 12.27
N ALA A 39 12.39 11.77 13.52
CA ALA A 39 10.99 11.83 13.91
C ALA A 39 10.39 13.23 13.64
N ARG A 40 9.07 13.27 13.39
CA ARG A 40 8.38 14.50 13.04
C ARG A 40 8.47 15.53 14.16
N ASN A 41 9.10 16.66 13.87
CA ASN A 41 9.27 17.78 14.82
C ASN A 41 8.29 18.94 14.58
N GLU A 42 7.22 18.69 13.81
CA GLU A 42 6.19 19.70 13.60
C GLU A 42 5.16 19.63 14.74
N PRO A 43 4.57 20.77 15.15
CA PRO A 43 3.49 20.78 16.12
C PRO A 43 2.33 19.86 15.71
N ILE A 44 1.81 19.11 16.67
CA ILE A 44 0.60 18.32 16.51
C ILE A 44 -0.58 19.23 16.91
N PRO A 45 -1.61 19.41 16.05
CA PRO A 45 -2.77 20.23 16.38
C PRO A 45 -3.42 19.79 17.68
N SER A 46 -3.74 20.75 18.55
CA SER A 46 -4.36 20.51 19.86
C SER A 46 -3.55 19.59 20.79
N TRP A 47 -2.23 19.49 20.61
CA TRP A 47 -1.35 18.70 21.45
C TRP A 47 -0.06 19.45 21.78
N HIS A 48 0.50 19.20 22.97
CA HIS A 48 1.59 20.00 23.54
C HIS A 48 3.00 19.50 23.18
N LEU A 49 3.11 18.31 22.58
CA LEU A 49 4.39 17.72 22.15
C LEU A 49 4.40 17.42 20.66
N THR A 50 5.57 17.54 20.05
CA THR A 50 5.85 16.95 18.73
C THR A 50 6.11 15.45 18.89
N PHE A 51 5.97 14.68 17.80
CA PHE A 51 6.31 13.25 17.82
C PHE A 51 7.79 13.06 18.22
N ARG A 52 8.69 13.93 17.73
CA ARG A 52 10.10 13.90 18.06
C ARG A 52 10.36 14.07 19.57
N GLN A 53 9.68 15.01 20.22
CA GLN A 53 9.83 15.21 21.67
C GLN A 53 9.36 13.98 22.46
N VAL A 54 8.30 13.28 22.02
CA VAL A 54 7.87 12.02 22.64
C VAL A 54 8.94 10.94 22.49
N ILE A 55 9.57 10.84 21.32
CA ILE A 55 10.66 9.88 21.08
C ILE A 55 11.90 10.20 21.91
N GLU A 56 12.31 11.47 22.01
CA GLU A 56 13.43 11.89 22.86
C GLU A 56 13.18 11.52 24.34
N ARG A 57 11.93 11.64 24.83
CA ARG A 57 11.55 11.14 26.16
C ARG A 57 11.66 9.61 26.28
N MET A 58 11.28 8.87 25.24
CA MET A 58 11.44 7.41 25.22
C MET A 58 12.92 7.00 25.21
N GLU A 59 13.81 7.73 24.53
CA GLU A 59 15.25 7.45 24.53
C GLU A 59 15.85 7.53 25.93
N GLU A 60 15.46 8.53 26.72
CA GLU A 60 15.90 8.63 28.13
C GLU A 60 15.38 7.47 28.99
N LEU A 61 14.14 7.04 28.79
CA LEU A 61 13.56 5.90 29.49
C LEU A 61 14.17 4.56 29.05
N GLN A 62 14.57 4.44 27.79
CA GLN A 62 15.20 3.24 27.25
C GLN A 62 16.56 2.98 27.90
N LYS A 63 17.33 4.01 28.26
CA LYS A 63 18.58 3.88 29.06
C LYS A 63 18.35 3.17 30.40
N ARG A 64 17.13 3.25 30.94
CA ARG A 64 16.70 2.62 32.20
C ARG A 64 15.79 1.41 31.98
N LYS A 65 15.67 0.91 30.74
CA LYS A 65 14.78 -0.20 30.35
C LYS A 65 13.30 0.01 30.73
N LYS A 66 12.84 1.27 30.69
CA LYS A 66 11.45 1.65 30.97
C LYS A 66 10.62 1.94 29.71
N ALA A 67 11.27 2.02 28.56
CA ALA A 67 10.65 2.17 27.25
C ALA A 67 11.54 1.47 26.21
N PHE A 68 10.98 1.14 25.05
CA PHE A 68 11.72 0.48 23.96
C PHE A 68 11.45 1.16 22.61
N ILE A 69 12.49 1.60 21.93
CA ILE A 69 12.45 2.07 20.56
C ILE A 69 13.08 0.99 19.68
N ILE A 70 12.28 0.43 18.77
CA ILE A 70 12.69 -0.60 17.84
C ILE A 70 12.67 0.04 16.45
N ASN A 71 13.80 0.60 16.03
CA ASN A 71 13.89 1.40 14.82
C ASN A 71 15.01 1.04 13.82
N PRO A 72 15.06 -0.21 13.34
CA PRO A 72 16.08 -0.59 12.36
C PRO A 72 15.92 0.21 11.06
N VAL A 73 17.06 0.58 10.45
CA VAL A 73 17.07 1.30 9.18
C VAL A 73 16.86 0.31 8.04
N VAL A 74 15.70 0.36 7.39
CA VAL A 74 15.36 -0.53 6.25
C VAL A 74 15.62 0.10 4.89
N GLY A 75 16.03 1.38 4.86
CA GLY A 75 16.19 2.17 3.63
C GLY A 75 14.88 2.66 3.02
N PRO A 76 14.95 3.45 1.93
CA PRO A 76 13.76 4.00 1.28
C PRO A 76 12.91 2.90 0.62
N GLU A 77 11.63 3.22 0.39
CA GLU A 77 10.71 2.40 -0.39
C GLU A 77 10.99 2.52 -1.89
N ALA A 78 10.68 1.47 -2.65
CA ALA A 78 10.75 1.50 -4.12
C ALA A 78 9.81 2.57 -4.69
N ILE A 79 8.59 2.68 -4.15
CA ILE A 79 7.66 3.78 -4.40
C ILE A 79 7.67 4.71 -3.20
N SER A 80 8.10 5.96 -3.42
CA SER A 80 8.39 6.93 -2.37
C SER A 80 7.18 7.17 -1.45
N GLY A 81 7.27 6.70 -0.21
CA GLY A 81 6.24 6.91 0.80
C GLY A 81 5.14 5.84 0.87
N SER A 82 5.27 4.74 0.11
CA SER A 82 4.45 3.54 0.20
C SER A 82 4.93 2.64 1.34
N SER A 83 4.66 3.04 2.59
CA SER A 83 5.12 2.32 3.79
C SER A 83 4.51 0.92 3.96
N ARG A 84 3.46 0.59 3.19
CA ARG A 84 2.87 -0.76 3.16
C ARG A 84 3.82 -1.82 2.64
N LEU A 85 4.85 -1.43 1.88
CA LEU A 85 5.82 -2.32 1.25
C LEU A 85 6.87 -2.79 2.27
N LYS A 86 8.11 -2.26 2.23
CA LYS A 86 9.21 -2.69 3.11
C LYS A 86 8.89 -2.40 4.57
N GLY A 87 8.30 -1.24 4.87
CA GLY A 87 7.88 -0.89 6.22
C GLY A 87 6.92 -1.94 6.80
N GLY A 88 5.78 -2.16 6.15
CA GLY A 88 4.78 -3.13 6.59
C GLY A 88 5.33 -4.55 6.72
N SER A 89 6.15 -5.01 5.77
CA SER A 89 6.80 -6.32 5.86
C SER A 89 7.79 -6.40 7.03
N THR A 90 8.58 -5.35 7.27
CA THR A 90 9.53 -5.32 8.37
C THR A 90 8.81 -5.30 9.72
N THR A 91 7.70 -4.55 9.84
CA THR A 91 6.86 -4.55 11.04
C THR A 91 6.36 -5.97 11.35
N LYS A 92 5.86 -6.69 10.33
CA LYS A 92 5.43 -8.10 10.48
C LYS A 92 6.58 -8.98 10.99
N ILE A 93 7.72 -8.96 10.30
CA ILE A 93 8.91 -9.76 10.63
C ILE A 93 9.39 -9.51 12.06
N ILE A 94 9.55 -8.24 12.45
CA ILE A 94 10.06 -7.87 13.77
C ILE A 94 9.09 -8.30 14.88
N LEU A 95 7.80 -7.93 14.75
CA LEU A 95 6.83 -8.20 15.80
C LEU A 95 6.61 -9.70 15.97
N GLU A 96 6.52 -10.46 14.88
CA GLU A 96 6.38 -11.92 14.95
C GLU A 96 7.61 -12.59 15.56
N THR A 97 8.82 -12.16 15.18
CA THR A 97 10.05 -12.68 15.78
C THR A 97 10.08 -12.41 17.28
N ILE A 98 9.71 -11.20 17.72
CA ILE A 98 9.68 -10.81 19.13
C ILE A 98 8.62 -11.60 19.89
N PHE A 99 7.37 -11.62 19.41
CA PHE A 99 6.26 -12.25 20.13
C PHE A 99 6.42 -13.77 20.16
N LEU A 100 6.86 -14.39 19.08
CA LEU A 100 7.09 -15.84 19.10
C LEU A 100 8.29 -16.24 19.94
N GLY A 101 9.35 -15.43 19.97
CA GLY A 101 10.45 -15.60 20.93
C GLY A 101 9.98 -15.44 22.39
N ALA A 102 9.04 -14.53 22.65
CA ALA A 102 8.44 -14.38 23.97
C ALA A 102 7.54 -15.58 24.34
N HIS A 103 6.77 -16.11 23.39
CA HIS A 103 5.96 -17.31 23.59
C HIS A 103 6.82 -18.56 23.84
N GLU A 104 7.95 -18.71 23.15
CA GLU A 104 8.95 -19.77 23.41
C GLU A 104 9.51 -19.68 24.84
N ALA A 105 9.77 -18.48 25.35
CA ALA A 105 10.29 -18.33 26.71
C ALA A 105 9.29 -18.78 27.79
N VAL A 106 8.00 -18.91 27.46
CA VAL A 106 6.91 -19.25 28.39
C VAL A 106 6.25 -20.60 28.05
N SER A 107 6.50 -21.18 26.87
CA SER A 107 5.87 -22.40 26.35
C SER A 107 6.81 -23.12 25.38
N ALA A 108 6.57 -24.39 25.06
CA ALA A 108 7.38 -25.20 24.16
C ALA A 108 7.24 -24.84 22.65
N TYR A 109 6.91 -23.59 22.32
CA TYR A 109 6.88 -23.12 20.94
C TYR A 109 8.30 -22.87 20.44
N LYS A 110 8.58 -23.24 19.19
CA LYS A 110 9.90 -23.11 18.59
C LYS A 110 10.11 -21.70 18.01
N ARG A 111 11.33 -21.19 18.13
CA ARG A 111 11.74 -19.87 17.62
C ARG A 111 11.54 -19.70 16.11
N ILE A 112 11.03 -18.53 15.72
CA ILE A 112 11.24 -18.01 14.35
C ILE A 112 12.54 -17.21 14.31
N THR A 113 13.36 -17.46 13.29
CA THR A 113 14.62 -16.75 13.08
C THR A 113 14.57 -15.87 11.83
N ALA A 114 15.50 -14.92 11.74
CA ALA A 114 15.62 -14.05 10.57
C ALA A 114 15.91 -14.85 9.30
N GLU A 115 16.70 -15.92 9.41
CA GLU A 115 17.05 -16.83 8.31
C GLU A 115 15.81 -17.50 7.69
N MET A 116 14.79 -17.79 8.50
CA MET A 116 13.54 -18.36 8.00
C MET A 116 12.80 -17.35 7.09
N TYR A 117 12.74 -16.07 7.49
CA TYR A 117 12.16 -15.02 6.64
C TYR A 117 12.97 -14.77 5.36
N GLU A 118 14.30 -14.90 5.41
CA GLU A 118 15.14 -14.86 4.21
C GLU A 118 14.84 -16.02 3.25
N GLN A 119 14.56 -17.21 3.78
CA GLN A 119 14.14 -18.35 2.96
C GLN A 119 12.77 -18.10 2.35
N VAL A 120 11.81 -17.53 3.09
CA VAL A 120 10.53 -17.10 2.50
C VAL A 120 10.79 -16.18 1.32
N HIS A 121 11.64 -15.17 1.49
CA HIS A 121 11.95 -14.24 0.42
C HIS A 121 12.51 -14.95 -0.82
N LYS A 122 13.46 -15.88 -0.63
CA LYS A 122 14.03 -16.68 -1.73
C LYS A 122 12.96 -17.54 -2.41
N ILE A 123 12.09 -18.20 -1.64
CA ILE A 123 11.01 -19.05 -2.17
C ILE A 123 10.02 -18.20 -2.96
N THR A 124 9.54 -17.10 -2.39
CA THR A 124 8.59 -16.20 -3.06
C THR A 124 9.14 -15.67 -4.37
N TYR A 125 10.35 -15.10 -4.37
CA TYR A 125 10.91 -14.47 -5.56
C TYR A 125 11.59 -15.45 -6.54
N SER A 126 11.74 -16.73 -6.18
CA SER A 126 12.05 -17.78 -7.17
C SER A 126 10.96 -17.91 -8.24
N GLN A 127 9.75 -17.42 -7.95
CA GLN A 127 8.59 -17.41 -8.85
C GLN A 127 8.44 -16.06 -9.60
N SER A 128 9.51 -15.28 -9.71
CA SER A 128 9.48 -13.91 -10.26
C SER A 128 8.87 -13.80 -11.66
N GLU A 129 9.12 -14.75 -12.56
CA GLU A 129 8.52 -14.78 -13.91
C GLU A 129 6.99 -14.88 -13.84
N MET A 130 6.48 -15.74 -12.95
CA MET A 130 5.05 -15.88 -12.72
C MET A 130 4.48 -14.61 -12.10
N ILE A 131 5.16 -14.05 -11.07
CA ILE A 131 4.73 -12.78 -10.44
C ILE A 131 4.64 -11.68 -11.50
N ALA A 132 5.61 -11.60 -12.42
CA ALA A 132 5.61 -10.62 -13.51
C ALA A 132 4.42 -10.81 -14.46
N SER A 133 4.07 -12.05 -14.79
CA SER A 133 2.87 -12.36 -15.59
C SER A 133 1.59 -11.89 -14.89
N LEU A 134 1.47 -12.13 -13.57
CA LEU A 134 0.31 -11.69 -12.80
C LEU A 134 0.24 -10.16 -12.66
N VAL A 135 1.40 -9.50 -12.53
CA VAL A 135 1.51 -8.03 -12.58
C VAL A 135 1.02 -7.50 -13.93
N GLN A 136 1.44 -8.13 -15.03
CA GLN A 136 1.04 -7.72 -16.38
C GLN A 136 -0.47 -7.87 -16.56
N GLN A 137 -1.03 -9.01 -16.15
CA GLN A 137 -2.46 -9.27 -16.22
C GLN A 137 -3.28 -8.26 -15.41
N ALA A 138 -2.88 -7.99 -14.15
CA ALA A 138 -3.53 -6.97 -13.33
C ALA A 138 -3.43 -5.58 -13.98
N GLY A 139 -2.27 -5.23 -14.53
CA GLY A 139 -2.08 -3.98 -15.27
C GLY A 139 -2.97 -3.87 -16.52
N ASP A 140 -3.17 -4.97 -17.24
CA ASP A 140 -4.03 -5.03 -18.42
C ASP A 140 -5.50 -4.83 -18.08
N SER A 141 -5.99 -5.48 -17.01
CA SER A 141 -7.34 -5.25 -16.48
C SER A 141 -7.53 -3.80 -16.09
N LEU A 142 -6.63 -3.28 -15.25
CA LEU A 142 -6.72 -1.92 -14.72
C LEU A 142 -6.64 -0.83 -15.80
N ARG A 143 -5.84 -1.03 -16.86
CA ARG A 143 -5.76 -0.10 -18.01
C ARG A 143 -7.03 -0.08 -18.87
N LYS A 144 -7.77 -1.19 -18.90
CA LYS A 144 -9.02 -1.32 -19.65
C LYS A 144 -10.24 -0.97 -18.80
N GLU A 145 -10.04 -0.30 -17.65
CA GLU A 145 -11.07 0.02 -16.66
C GLU A 145 -11.83 -1.22 -16.15
N GLY A 146 -11.18 -2.39 -16.18
CA GLY A 146 -11.59 -3.58 -15.44
C GLY A 146 -11.02 -3.57 -14.02
N HIS A 147 -11.39 -4.59 -13.25
CA HIS A 147 -11.10 -4.68 -11.82
C HIS A 147 -10.24 -5.90 -11.50
N VAL A 148 -9.59 -5.87 -10.33
CA VAL A 148 -8.86 -7.03 -9.79
C VAL A 148 -9.52 -7.47 -8.48
N TYR A 149 -9.92 -8.73 -8.41
CA TYR A 149 -10.59 -9.28 -7.24
C TYR A 149 -9.71 -10.32 -6.53
N TYR A 150 -9.33 -10.05 -5.29
CA TYR A 150 -8.69 -11.03 -4.41
C TYR A 150 -9.76 -11.82 -3.67
N VAL A 151 -9.82 -13.13 -3.88
CA VAL A 151 -10.77 -14.03 -3.20
C VAL A 151 -9.98 -15.00 -2.33
N GLY A 152 -9.86 -14.72 -1.04
CA GLY A 152 -8.96 -15.45 -0.16
C GLY A 152 -9.64 -16.27 0.93
N TRP A 153 -8.94 -17.30 1.38
CA TRP A 153 -9.33 -18.16 2.50
C TRP A 153 -8.45 -17.86 3.71
N SER A 154 -9.06 -17.98 4.89
CA SER A 154 -8.43 -17.83 6.18
C SER A 154 -7.63 -16.50 6.26
N THR A 155 -6.45 -16.50 6.87
CA THR A 155 -5.64 -15.30 7.01
C THR A 155 -5.06 -14.77 5.69
N LEU A 156 -5.09 -15.56 4.60
CA LEU A 156 -4.67 -15.08 3.28
C LEU A 156 -5.72 -14.12 2.67
N GLY A 157 -7.01 -14.31 2.98
CA GLY A 157 -8.05 -13.33 2.65
C GLY A 157 -7.82 -11.98 3.34
N ILE A 158 -7.33 -11.99 4.58
CA ILE A 158 -6.94 -10.77 5.31
C ILE A 158 -5.79 -10.06 4.57
N MET A 159 -4.79 -10.79 4.07
CA MET A 159 -3.70 -10.21 3.27
C MET A 159 -4.23 -9.57 1.97
N GLY A 160 -5.22 -10.19 1.33
CA GLY A 160 -5.94 -9.63 0.18
C GLY A 160 -6.61 -8.29 0.50
N ILE A 161 -7.38 -8.23 1.59
CA ILE A 161 -8.09 -7.01 2.03
C ILE A 161 -7.09 -5.90 2.41
N ILE A 162 -6.00 -6.24 3.11
CA ILE A 162 -4.95 -5.28 3.47
C ILE A 162 -4.31 -4.66 2.21
N ASP A 163 -3.97 -5.49 1.21
CA ASP A 163 -3.36 -4.98 -0.02
C ASP A 163 -4.33 -4.08 -0.83
N ALA A 164 -5.58 -4.53 -1.00
CA ALA A 164 -6.63 -3.79 -1.70
C ALA A 164 -6.92 -2.43 -1.07
N SER A 165 -7.13 -2.38 0.26
CA SER A 165 -7.48 -1.15 0.98
C SER A 165 -6.40 -0.06 0.89
N GLU A 166 -5.13 -0.45 0.74
CA GLU A 166 -4.02 0.48 0.61
C GLU A 166 -3.87 1.05 -0.82
N CYS A 167 -4.52 0.47 -1.83
CA CYS A 167 -4.43 0.97 -3.21
C CYS A 167 -5.06 2.36 -3.35
N ILE A 168 -6.17 2.62 -2.65
CA ILE A 168 -6.89 3.90 -2.69
C ILE A 168 -5.99 5.07 -2.21
N PRO A 169 -5.46 5.07 -0.97
CA PRO A 169 -4.63 6.18 -0.50
C PRO A 169 -3.24 6.21 -1.15
N THR A 170 -2.74 5.08 -1.66
CA THR A 170 -1.41 5.02 -2.30
C THR A 170 -1.48 5.56 -3.74
N PHE A 171 -2.35 5.00 -4.58
CA PHE A 171 -2.36 5.31 -6.01
C PHE A 171 -3.44 6.31 -6.42
N GLY A 172 -4.27 6.77 -5.48
CA GLY A 172 -5.51 7.48 -5.82
C GLY A 172 -6.44 6.61 -6.67
N ALA A 173 -6.40 5.30 -6.42
CA ALA A 173 -7.20 4.30 -7.11
C ALA A 173 -8.69 4.49 -6.81
N ASP A 174 -9.54 4.04 -7.73
CA ASP A 174 -10.95 3.87 -7.41
C ASP A 174 -11.11 2.75 -6.37
N ALA A 175 -12.10 2.86 -5.49
CA ALA A 175 -12.36 1.83 -4.47
C ALA A 175 -12.69 0.46 -5.10
N LYS A 176 -13.11 0.43 -6.36
CA LYS A 176 -13.42 -0.79 -7.11
C LYS A 176 -12.24 -1.33 -7.91
N ASP A 177 -11.17 -0.55 -8.13
CA ASP A 177 -10.02 -0.97 -8.95
C ASP A 177 -9.46 -2.31 -8.45
N ILE A 178 -9.29 -2.44 -7.14
CA ILE A 178 -8.88 -3.70 -6.48
C ILE A 178 -9.72 -3.91 -5.22
N CYS A 179 -10.40 -5.05 -5.12
CA CYS A 179 -11.21 -5.44 -3.96
C CYS A 179 -10.76 -6.78 -3.37
N GLY A 180 -10.85 -6.93 -2.05
CA GLY A 180 -10.52 -8.16 -1.34
C GLY A 180 -11.74 -8.78 -0.67
N PHE A 181 -11.85 -10.11 -0.74
CA PHE A 181 -12.90 -10.91 -0.11
C PHE A 181 -12.29 -12.05 0.70
N ILE A 182 -12.94 -12.37 1.82
CA ILE A 182 -12.52 -13.41 2.77
C ILE A 182 -13.66 -14.39 3.05
N ASN A 183 -13.33 -15.66 3.24
CA ASN A 183 -14.31 -16.66 3.66
C ASN A 183 -14.92 -16.25 5.02
N GLN A 184 -16.23 -16.43 5.17
CA GLN A 184 -16.98 -16.06 6.39
C GLN A 184 -16.95 -14.56 6.80
N GLY A 185 -16.40 -13.66 5.96
CA GLY A 185 -16.48 -12.21 6.17
C GLY A 185 -15.86 -11.75 7.51
N TYR A 186 -16.55 -10.85 8.22
CA TYR A 186 -16.07 -10.29 9.50
C TYR A 186 -15.89 -11.34 10.61
N ASN A 187 -16.55 -12.49 10.53
CA ASN A 187 -16.34 -13.59 11.48
C ASN A 187 -14.91 -14.13 11.41
N GLU A 188 -14.32 -14.21 10.22
CA GLU A 188 -12.91 -14.63 10.04
C GLU A 188 -11.94 -13.50 10.38
N MET A 189 -12.32 -12.23 10.15
CA MET A 189 -11.51 -11.05 10.51
C MET A 189 -11.33 -10.90 12.03
N LYS A 190 -12.27 -11.42 12.83
CA LYS A 190 -12.23 -11.38 14.31
C LYS A 190 -12.01 -9.97 14.88
N ASN A 191 -12.57 -8.95 14.22
CA ASN A 191 -12.55 -7.59 14.71
C ASN A 191 -13.50 -7.44 15.91
N LYS A 192 -13.16 -6.52 16.83
CA LYS A 192 -13.94 -6.27 18.05
C LYS A 192 -15.36 -5.73 17.79
N ASP A 193 -15.55 -5.07 16.65
CA ASP A 193 -16.78 -4.34 16.33
C ASP A 193 -17.83 -5.24 15.63
N GLY A 194 -17.49 -6.51 15.38
CA GLY A 194 -18.39 -7.48 14.72
C GLY A 194 -18.60 -7.19 13.24
N ASP A 195 -19.78 -7.53 12.73
CA ASP A 195 -20.16 -7.32 11.33
C ASP A 195 -20.31 -5.83 11.00
N LEU A 196 -19.60 -5.37 9.96
CA LEU A 196 -19.63 -3.97 9.50
C LEU A 196 -20.31 -3.79 8.13
N THR A 197 -20.92 -4.84 7.57
CA THR A 197 -21.59 -4.79 6.25
C THR A 197 -22.64 -3.66 6.14
N ALA A 198 -23.27 -3.30 7.26
CA ALA A 198 -24.27 -2.22 7.31
C ALA A 198 -23.71 -0.81 7.04
N LEU A 199 -22.38 -0.62 7.06
CA LEU A 199 -21.75 0.69 6.82
C LEU A 199 -21.75 1.09 5.34
N GLY A 200 -21.91 0.14 4.42
CA GLY A 200 -21.96 0.42 2.99
C GLY A 200 -21.47 -0.75 2.12
N PRO A 201 -21.66 -0.66 0.79
CA PRO A 201 -21.26 -1.73 -0.14
C PRO A 201 -19.76 -2.03 -0.11
N GLU A 202 -18.91 -1.05 0.21
CA GLU A 202 -17.46 -1.23 0.37
C GLU A 202 -17.08 -2.07 1.61
N PHE A 203 -18.02 -2.33 2.52
CA PHE A 203 -17.83 -3.18 3.70
C PHE A 203 -18.34 -4.63 3.47
N CYS A 204 -18.91 -4.94 2.31
CA CYS A 204 -19.35 -6.28 1.94
C CYS A 204 -18.16 -7.13 1.46
N ILE A 205 -17.46 -7.79 2.39
CA ILE A 205 -16.17 -8.46 2.15
C ILE A 205 -16.23 -9.99 2.18
N SER A 206 -17.40 -10.62 2.31
CA SER A 206 -17.49 -12.09 2.35
C SER A 206 -17.47 -12.72 0.96
N HIS A 207 -17.17 -14.01 0.87
CA HIS A 207 -17.36 -14.77 -0.38
C HIS A 207 -18.81 -14.77 -0.87
N MET A 208 -19.79 -14.73 0.04
CA MET A 208 -21.20 -14.62 -0.36
C MET A 208 -21.49 -13.26 -0.98
N ASP A 209 -20.88 -12.19 -0.46
CA ASP A 209 -20.98 -10.86 -1.06
C ASP A 209 -20.37 -10.87 -2.46
N PHE A 210 -19.16 -11.43 -2.62
CA PHE A 210 -18.54 -11.59 -3.94
C PHE A 210 -19.47 -12.34 -4.90
N VAL A 211 -19.98 -13.49 -4.48
CA VAL A 211 -20.84 -14.35 -5.31
C VAL A 211 -22.14 -13.67 -5.71
N ASN A 212 -22.78 -12.95 -4.79
CA ASN A 212 -24.11 -12.40 -5.01
C ASN A 212 -24.10 -11.04 -5.69
N THR A 213 -23.04 -10.24 -5.47
CA THR A 213 -23.00 -8.83 -5.90
C THR A 213 -21.95 -8.55 -6.97
N ILE A 214 -20.80 -9.21 -6.92
CA ILE A 214 -19.65 -8.94 -7.80
C ILE A 214 -19.59 -9.91 -8.96
N LEU A 215 -19.63 -11.21 -8.68
CA LEU A 215 -19.53 -12.27 -9.68
C LEU A 215 -20.54 -12.12 -10.85
N PRO A 216 -21.79 -11.65 -10.64
CA PRO A 216 -22.72 -11.42 -11.74
C PRO A 216 -22.30 -10.31 -12.73
N SER A 217 -21.45 -9.37 -12.31
CA SER A 217 -20.95 -8.26 -13.13
C SER A 217 -19.51 -8.44 -13.62
N VAL A 218 -18.82 -9.52 -13.21
CA VAL A 218 -17.48 -9.87 -13.73
C VAL A 218 -17.53 -10.14 -15.23
N THR A 219 -16.52 -9.62 -15.94
CA THR A 219 -16.32 -9.68 -17.38
C THR A 219 -14.90 -10.17 -17.73
N GLU A 220 -14.62 -10.41 -19.01
CA GLU A 220 -13.29 -10.74 -19.54
C GLU A 220 -12.24 -9.60 -19.40
N LEU A 221 -12.66 -8.41 -18.94
CA LEU A 221 -11.73 -7.34 -18.59
C LEU A 221 -11.21 -7.47 -17.16
N ASP A 222 -11.92 -8.22 -16.31
CA ASP A 222 -11.59 -8.35 -14.89
C ASP A 222 -10.65 -9.52 -14.67
N THR A 223 -9.80 -9.40 -13.65
CA THR A 223 -8.88 -10.45 -13.18
C THR A 223 -9.30 -10.91 -11.79
N VAL A 224 -9.41 -12.23 -11.59
CA VAL A 224 -9.76 -12.82 -10.29
C VAL A 224 -8.60 -13.68 -9.79
N ILE A 225 -8.17 -13.48 -8.54
CA ILE A 225 -7.01 -14.16 -7.96
C ILE A 225 -7.43 -14.81 -6.64
N PHE A 226 -7.39 -16.15 -6.61
CA PHE A 226 -7.73 -16.93 -5.44
C PHE A 226 -6.53 -17.07 -4.50
N LEU A 227 -6.70 -16.92 -3.19
CA LEU A 227 -5.61 -17.00 -2.20
C LEU A 227 -5.90 -18.11 -1.19
N PHE A 228 -5.18 -19.23 -1.22
CA PHE A 228 -5.49 -20.37 -0.35
C PHE A 228 -4.27 -21.23 -0.03
N THR A 229 -4.47 -22.19 0.86
CA THR A 229 -3.54 -23.26 1.20
C THR A 229 -4.20 -24.62 0.94
N GLN A 230 -3.40 -25.70 0.93
CA GLN A 230 -3.95 -27.07 0.79
C GLN A 230 -4.82 -27.51 1.99
N ASP A 231 -4.72 -26.82 3.13
CA ASP A 231 -5.51 -27.10 4.33
C ASP A 231 -6.89 -26.42 4.32
N ASP A 232 -7.16 -25.56 3.33
CA ASP A 232 -8.45 -24.89 3.17
C ASP A 232 -9.49 -25.81 2.49
N GLY A 233 -10.76 -25.38 2.44
CA GLY A 233 -11.86 -26.14 1.85
C GLY A 233 -11.77 -26.28 0.32
N LEU A 234 -10.96 -27.21 -0.18
CA LEU A 234 -10.66 -27.37 -1.62
C LEU A 234 -11.90 -27.57 -2.51
N CYS A 235 -12.94 -28.26 -2.02
CA CYS A 235 -14.20 -28.42 -2.74
C CYS A 235 -14.97 -27.10 -2.92
N GLU A 236 -14.95 -26.24 -1.90
CA GLU A 236 -15.54 -24.89 -1.98
C GLU A 236 -14.76 -24.02 -2.97
N ILE A 237 -13.43 -24.08 -2.90
CA ILE A 237 -12.52 -23.37 -3.80
C ILE A 237 -12.79 -23.78 -5.26
N GLU A 238 -12.84 -25.08 -5.55
CA GLU A 238 -13.12 -25.61 -6.89
C GLU A 238 -14.50 -25.19 -7.40
N THR A 239 -15.52 -25.26 -6.54
CA THR A 239 -16.88 -24.83 -6.88
C THR A 239 -16.91 -23.34 -7.27
N LEU A 240 -16.26 -22.49 -6.48
CA LEU A 240 -16.22 -21.04 -6.74
C LEU A 240 -15.36 -20.70 -7.96
N ALA A 241 -14.26 -21.41 -8.19
CA ALA A 241 -13.41 -21.26 -9.37
C ALA A 241 -14.18 -21.59 -10.66
N ASN A 242 -14.90 -22.71 -10.67
CA ASN A 242 -15.72 -23.11 -11.82
C ASN A 242 -16.81 -22.08 -12.15
N ARG A 243 -17.45 -21.49 -11.13
CA ARG A 243 -18.42 -20.40 -11.32
C ARG A 243 -17.77 -19.12 -11.85
N THR A 244 -16.57 -18.80 -11.37
CA THR A 244 -15.81 -17.62 -11.82
C THR A 244 -15.35 -17.76 -13.27
N LYS A 245 -14.90 -18.96 -13.66
CA LYS A 245 -14.47 -19.27 -15.02
C LYS A 245 -15.58 -19.14 -16.07
N GLN A 246 -16.85 -19.25 -15.66
CA GLN A 246 -17.99 -18.97 -16.54
C GLN A 246 -18.15 -17.49 -16.88
N ARG A 247 -17.44 -16.58 -16.19
CA ARG A 247 -17.52 -15.12 -16.34
C ARG A 247 -16.28 -14.48 -16.92
N THR A 248 -15.10 -14.99 -16.57
CA THR A 248 -13.81 -14.49 -17.05
C THR A 248 -12.81 -15.63 -17.22
N SER A 249 -11.99 -15.55 -18.26
CA SER A 249 -10.86 -16.44 -18.48
C SER A 249 -9.62 -16.04 -17.68
N ASN A 250 -9.57 -14.81 -17.13
CA ASN A 250 -8.47 -14.26 -16.33
C ASN A 250 -8.57 -14.70 -14.85
N LEU A 251 -8.68 -16.00 -14.62
CA LEU A 251 -8.71 -16.60 -13.29
C LEU A 251 -7.34 -17.17 -12.93
N HIS A 252 -6.83 -16.72 -11.79
CA HIS A 252 -5.53 -17.11 -11.23
C HIS A 252 -5.69 -17.59 -9.79
N ALA A 253 -4.67 -18.26 -9.29
CA ALA A 253 -4.56 -18.65 -7.88
C ALA A 253 -3.23 -18.14 -7.31
N ILE A 254 -3.09 -18.13 -5.99
CA ILE A 254 -1.84 -18.13 -5.24
C ILE A 254 -2.06 -19.16 -4.15
N SER A 255 -1.56 -20.38 -4.38
CA SER A 255 -1.72 -21.49 -3.44
C SER A 255 -0.43 -21.80 -2.70
N HIS A 256 -0.50 -22.05 -1.40
CA HIS A 256 0.62 -22.56 -0.61
C HIS A 256 0.47 -24.05 -0.32
N ASP A 257 1.50 -24.83 -0.63
CA ASP A 257 1.52 -26.28 -0.47
C ASP A 257 2.69 -26.74 0.43
N LEU A 258 2.34 -27.46 1.50
CA LEU A 258 3.26 -27.96 2.52
C LEU A 258 3.91 -29.30 2.16
N LEU A 259 3.28 -30.09 1.31
CA LEU A 259 3.69 -31.46 1.00
C LEU A 259 3.34 -31.67 -0.45
N GLY A 260 4.35 -31.85 -1.31
CA GLY A 260 4.24 -31.94 -2.78
C GLY A 260 3.20 -32.95 -3.26
N SER A 261 1.95 -32.56 -3.13
CA SER A 261 0.75 -33.34 -3.34
C SER A 261 0.35 -33.14 -4.78
N GLU A 262 -0.28 -34.18 -5.33
CA GLU A 262 -0.70 -34.23 -6.72
C GLU A 262 -1.44 -32.95 -7.10
N ASP A 263 -1.19 -32.47 -8.32
CA ASP A 263 -1.75 -31.22 -8.79
C ASP A 263 -3.28 -31.25 -8.71
N LEU A 264 -3.84 -30.39 -7.87
CA LEU A 264 -5.28 -30.20 -7.78
C LEU A 264 -5.87 -29.92 -9.16
N VAL A 265 -7.04 -30.51 -9.43
CA VAL A 265 -7.82 -30.31 -10.65
C VAL A 265 -8.06 -28.82 -10.96
N ILE A 266 -8.09 -27.97 -9.92
CA ILE A 266 -8.21 -26.51 -10.05
C ILE A 266 -7.10 -25.86 -10.90
N PHE A 267 -5.90 -26.45 -10.93
CA PHE A 267 -4.78 -25.95 -11.73
C PHE A 267 -4.96 -26.26 -13.22
N MET A 268 -5.79 -27.26 -13.57
CA MET A 268 -6.16 -27.54 -14.97
C MET A 268 -7.26 -26.59 -15.48
N THR A 269 -8.04 -25.99 -14.58
CA THR A 269 -9.11 -25.04 -14.93
C THR A 269 -8.68 -23.58 -14.94
N CYS A 270 -7.66 -23.15 -14.20
CA CYS A 270 -7.18 -21.76 -14.24
C CYS A 270 -6.22 -21.54 -15.43
N SER A 271 -6.45 -20.53 -16.27
CA SER A 271 -5.65 -20.26 -17.48
C SER A 271 -4.22 -19.78 -17.22
N VAL A 272 -3.78 -19.66 -15.95
CA VAL A 272 -2.36 -19.51 -15.58
C VAL A 272 -2.10 -20.19 -14.21
N PRO A 273 -1.11 -21.09 -14.10
CA PRO A 273 -0.89 -21.92 -12.92
C PRO A 273 -0.01 -21.19 -11.89
N PHE A 274 -0.59 -20.50 -10.91
CA PHE A 274 0.22 -20.09 -9.76
C PHE A 274 0.09 -21.10 -8.62
N LYS A 275 0.98 -22.08 -8.64
CA LYS A 275 1.24 -22.94 -7.50
C LYS A 275 2.55 -22.46 -6.86
N LEU A 276 2.49 -21.81 -5.70
CA LEU A 276 3.69 -21.55 -4.89
C LEU A 276 4.03 -22.83 -4.11
N SER A 277 4.20 -23.94 -4.82
CA SER A 277 4.54 -25.22 -4.22
C SER A 277 6.02 -25.46 -4.35
N LYS A 278 6.74 -25.12 -3.29
CA LYS A 278 7.74 -26.00 -2.68
C LYS A 278 8.23 -25.35 -1.41
N TRP A 279 7.43 -25.43 -0.36
CA TRP A 279 7.90 -25.28 1.02
C TRP A 279 8.62 -26.57 1.42
N VAL A 280 9.68 -26.94 0.69
CA VAL A 280 10.38 -28.23 0.89
C VAL A 280 11.22 -28.15 2.16
N LYS A 281 10.84 -28.95 3.16
CA LYS A 281 11.70 -29.41 4.27
C LYS A 281 12.54 -28.34 4.99
N VAL A 282 12.05 -27.11 5.15
CA VAL A 282 12.66 -26.24 6.18
C VAL A 282 12.29 -26.76 7.58
N TYR A 283 11.16 -27.45 7.69
CA TYR A 283 10.46 -27.60 8.96
C TYR A 283 10.22 -29.08 9.32
N ASN A 284 11.27 -29.80 9.70
CA ASN A 284 11.08 -31.04 10.46
C ASN A 284 10.55 -30.65 11.86
N ASN A 285 9.23 -30.77 12.07
CA ASN A 285 8.49 -30.61 13.33
C ASN A 285 8.00 -29.19 13.74
N ASP A 286 7.79 -28.24 12.83
CA ASP A 286 7.28 -26.92 13.24
C ASP A 286 5.76 -26.89 13.39
N THR A 287 5.27 -26.05 14.31
CA THR A 287 3.85 -25.85 14.58
C THR A 287 3.16 -25.16 13.40
N GLY A 288 1.91 -25.51 13.11
CA GLY A 288 1.16 -24.95 11.96
C GLY A 288 1.06 -23.41 11.93
N TYR A 289 1.28 -22.73 13.06
CA TYR A 289 1.32 -21.27 13.13
C TYR A 289 2.54 -20.65 12.44
N VAL A 290 3.73 -21.24 12.62
CA VAL A 290 4.98 -20.74 12.02
C VAL A 290 4.87 -20.76 10.50
N VAL A 291 4.35 -21.86 9.95
CA VAL A 291 4.12 -21.97 8.51
C VAL A 291 3.15 -20.89 8.03
N ARG A 292 2.04 -20.68 8.75
CA ARG A 292 1.03 -19.68 8.38
C ARG A 292 1.59 -18.28 8.27
N VAL A 293 2.39 -17.82 9.24
CA VAL A 293 2.95 -16.46 9.20
C VAL A 293 3.90 -16.26 8.02
N MET A 294 4.59 -17.32 7.59
CA MET A 294 5.45 -17.31 6.41
C MET A 294 4.65 -17.27 5.11
N GLN A 295 3.58 -18.06 5.02
CA GLN A 295 2.65 -18.03 3.88
C GLN A 295 2.01 -16.64 3.72
N GLU A 296 1.57 -16.03 4.82
CA GLU A 296 1.04 -14.66 4.84
C GLU A 296 2.06 -13.65 4.31
N LEU A 297 3.33 -13.71 4.76
CA LEU A 297 4.36 -12.79 4.29
C LEU A 297 4.65 -12.97 2.80
N SER A 298 4.72 -14.21 2.33
CA SER A 298 4.88 -14.52 0.91
C SER A 298 3.71 -13.97 0.09
N THR A 299 2.46 -14.23 0.51
CA THR A 299 1.26 -13.69 -0.14
C THR A 299 1.31 -12.16 -0.15
N LYS A 300 1.64 -11.52 0.97
CA LYS A 300 1.79 -10.07 1.07
C LYS A 300 2.77 -9.53 0.03
N TRP A 301 3.95 -10.14 -0.12
CA TRP A 301 4.93 -9.68 -1.11
C TRP A 301 4.42 -9.80 -2.55
N ILE A 302 3.75 -10.91 -2.88
CA ILE A 302 3.18 -11.12 -4.21
C ILE A 302 2.08 -10.09 -4.48
N LEU A 303 1.12 -9.92 -3.57
CA LEU A 303 0.03 -8.96 -3.74
C LEU A 303 0.55 -7.53 -3.83
N ASN A 304 1.52 -7.16 -2.98
CA ASN A 304 2.16 -5.85 -3.05
C ASN A 304 2.84 -5.62 -4.40
N ALA A 305 3.46 -6.65 -5.01
CA ALA A 305 4.02 -6.56 -6.35
C ALA A 305 2.92 -6.42 -7.41
N VAL A 306 1.86 -7.24 -7.34
CA VAL A 306 0.71 -7.23 -8.26
C VAL A 306 0.00 -5.87 -8.24
N SER A 307 -0.41 -5.38 -7.09
CA SER A 307 -1.12 -4.11 -6.99
C SER A 307 -0.23 -2.92 -7.32
N THR A 308 1.03 -2.91 -6.89
CA THR A 308 1.96 -1.81 -7.22
C THR A 308 2.29 -1.80 -8.71
N GLY A 309 2.66 -2.94 -9.27
CA GLY A 309 2.98 -3.09 -10.68
C GLY A 309 1.77 -2.80 -11.58
N GLY A 310 0.59 -3.29 -11.21
CA GLY A 310 -0.65 -3.00 -11.92
C GLY A 310 -0.95 -1.51 -12.02
N HIS A 311 -0.78 -0.75 -10.92
CA HIS A 311 -0.97 0.70 -10.93
C HIS A 311 0.17 1.48 -11.61
N ILE A 312 1.40 0.93 -11.64
CA ILE A 312 2.48 1.46 -12.49
C ILE A 312 2.09 1.34 -13.97
N LEU A 313 1.54 0.19 -14.37
CA LEU A 313 1.08 -0.07 -15.73
C LEU A 313 -0.15 0.78 -16.07
N LYS A 314 -1.06 1.04 -15.11
CA LYS A 314 -2.16 2.02 -15.23
C LYS A 314 -1.68 3.48 -15.30
N GLY A 315 -0.37 3.75 -15.20
CA GLY A 315 0.20 5.10 -15.33
C GLY A 315 -0.02 6.01 -14.12
N LYS A 316 -0.30 5.46 -12.93
CA LYS A 316 -0.49 6.22 -11.68
C LYS A 316 0.82 6.66 -11.01
N ILE A 317 1.96 6.20 -11.52
CA ILE A 317 3.29 6.44 -10.97
C ILE A 317 4.21 7.03 -12.05
N PHE A 318 4.96 8.08 -11.69
CA PHE A 318 6.02 8.67 -12.52
C PHE A 318 7.35 8.52 -11.79
N ARG A 319 8.36 7.95 -12.47
CA ARG A 319 9.62 7.49 -11.84
C ARG A 319 9.30 6.59 -10.64
N ASN A 320 9.48 7.10 -9.42
CA ASN A 320 9.14 6.43 -8.17
C ASN A 320 8.18 7.24 -7.28
N TYR A 321 7.48 8.24 -7.85
CA TYR A 321 6.52 9.11 -7.16
C TYR A 321 5.09 8.79 -7.57
N MET A 322 4.20 8.73 -6.57
CA MET A 322 2.76 8.62 -6.78
C MET A 322 2.25 9.92 -7.38
N MET A 323 1.80 9.86 -8.65
CA MET A 323 1.42 11.07 -9.39
C MET A 323 -0.02 11.48 -9.15
N ASP A 324 -0.93 10.51 -9.03
CA ASP A 324 -2.36 10.80 -8.86
C ASP A 324 -2.79 10.69 -7.38
N LEU A 325 -1.98 11.23 -6.48
CA LEU A 325 -2.22 11.17 -5.04
C LEU A 325 -3.49 11.97 -4.66
N LYS A 326 -4.45 11.31 -3.99
CA LYS A 326 -5.60 11.97 -3.37
C LYS A 326 -5.15 12.77 -2.14
N VAL A 327 -5.24 14.10 -2.18
CA VAL A 327 -4.79 14.99 -1.10
C VAL A 327 -5.84 15.10 0.02
N THR A 328 -5.97 14.06 0.83
CA THR A 328 -7.05 13.94 1.85
C THR A 328 -6.68 14.45 3.23
N ASN A 329 -5.41 14.73 3.50
CA ASN A 329 -4.95 15.21 4.80
C ASN A 329 -3.65 16.03 4.68
N SER A 330 -3.27 16.69 5.77
CA SER A 330 -2.10 17.58 5.81
C SER A 330 -0.78 16.89 5.45
N LYS A 331 -0.62 15.59 5.76
CA LYS A 331 0.54 14.79 5.35
C LYS A 331 0.57 14.62 3.84
N LEU A 332 -0.56 14.29 3.22
CA LEU A 332 -0.64 14.11 1.77
C LEU A 332 -0.53 15.45 1.02
N PHE A 333 -1.01 16.55 1.60
CA PHE A 333 -0.79 17.90 1.06
C PHE A 333 0.70 18.25 1.00
N LYS A 334 1.42 18.06 2.11
CA LYS A 334 2.87 18.24 2.14
C LYS A 334 3.60 17.31 1.17
N ARG A 335 3.14 16.06 1.04
CA ARG A 335 3.70 15.11 0.07
C ARG A 335 3.51 15.61 -1.36
N ALA A 336 2.33 16.10 -1.72
CA ALA A 336 2.06 16.69 -3.03
C ALA A 336 3.00 17.86 -3.33
N VAL A 337 3.11 18.83 -2.40
CA VAL A 337 4.05 19.97 -2.55
C VAL A 337 5.49 19.48 -2.73
N ASN A 338 5.95 18.52 -1.92
CA ASN A 338 7.29 17.97 -2.06
C ASN A 338 7.52 17.26 -3.40
N ILE A 339 6.52 16.56 -3.94
CA ILE A 339 6.61 15.93 -5.27
C ILE A 339 6.80 17.01 -6.33
N LEU A 340 5.99 18.07 -6.30
CA LEU A 340 6.12 19.20 -7.22
C LEU A 340 7.53 19.81 -7.14
N GLN A 341 8.00 20.14 -5.93
CA GLN A 341 9.35 20.70 -5.73
C GLN A 341 10.46 19.78 -6.23
N MET A 342 10.37 18.48 -5.96
CA MET A 342 11.39 17.51 -6.36
C MET A 342 11.45 17.32 -7.88
N ILE A 343 10.33 17.47 -8.58
CA ILE A 343 10.27 17.31 -10.04
C ILE A 343 10.63 18.61 -10.75
N THR A 344 10.12 19.76 -10.29
CA THR A 344 10.27 21.04 -11.00
C THR A 344 11.41 21.91 -10.50
N GLY A 345 11.95 21.64 -9.30
CA GLY A 345 12.93 22.50 -8.63
C GLY A 345 12.36 23.82 -8.09
N CYS A 346 11.05 24.05 -8.21
CA CYS A 346 10.42 25.29 -7.75
C CYS A 346 10.42 25.44 -6.22
N LEU A 347 10.28 26.68 -5.76
CA LEU A 347 10.12 27.01 -4.35
C LEU A 347 8.78 26.48 -3.78
N PRO A 348 8.71 26.17 -2.47
CA PRO A 348 7.49 25.65 -1.86
C PRO A 348 6.26 26.55 -2.07
N THR A 349 6.44 27.87 -2.02
CA THR A 349 5.36 28.85 -2.20
C THR A 349 4.75 28.79 -3.60
N VAL A 350 5.59 28.63 -4.63
CA VAL A 350 5.16 28.48 -6.03
C VAL A 350 4.42 27.17 -6.22
N CYS A 351 4.96 26.07 -5.67
CA CYS A 351 4.30 24.76 -5.72
C CYS A 351 2.95 24.74 -4.98
N ILE A 352 2.85 25.40 -3.83
CA ILE A 352 1.59 25.54 -3.10
C ILE A 352 0.57 26.30 -3.97
N ARG A 353 0.96 27.43 -4.57
CA ARG A 353 0.06 28.21 -5.42
C ARG A 353 -0.49 27.40 -6.59
N ALA A 354 0.37 26.68 -7.33
CA ALA A 354 -0.06 25.81 -8.42
C ALA A 354 -0.95 24.65 -7.94
N LEU A 355 -0.64 24.07 -6.79
CA LEU A 355 -1.48 23.05 -6.17
C LEU A 355 -2.87 23.61 -5.81
N LEU A 356 -2.93 24.84 -5.28
CA LEU A 356 -4.19 25.50 -4.95
C LEU A 356 -5.00 25.88 -6.19
N GLN A 357 -4.38 26.24 -7.31
CA GLN A 357 -5.08 26.44 -8.59
C GLN A 357 -5.86 25.17 -8.96
N ALA A 358 -5.22 24.00 -8.87
CA ALA A 358 -5.86 22.72 -9.14
C ALA A 358 -6.92 22.32 -8.10
N VAL A 359 -6.71 22.61 -6.81
CA VAL A 359 -7.66 22.27 -5.73
C VAL A 359 -8.93 23.13 -5.81
N TYR A 360 -8.77 24.43 -5.98
CA TYR A 360 -9.87 25.39 -6.02
C TYR A 360 -10.50 25.54 -7.40
N ASP A 361 -9.83 25.01 -8.42
CA ASP A 361 -10.26 25.08 -9.82
C ASP A 361 -10.39 26.54 -10.28
N THR A 362 -9.32 27.32 -10.06
CA THR A 362 -9.27 28.75 -10.35
C THR A 362 -7.86 29.17 -10.76
N GLU A 363 -7.76 30.15 -11.66
CA GLU A 363 -6.50 30.79 -12.01
C GLU A 363 -6.03 31.75 -10.90
N ASP A 364 -6.98 32.41 -10.24
CA ASP A 364 -6.75 33.51 -9.30
C ASP A 364 -6.69 33.02 -7.85
N VAL A 365 -5.57 32.40 -7.47
CA VAL A 365 -5.31 32.05 -6.07
C VAL A 365 -5.01 33.32 -5.26
N THR A 366 -5.88 33.64 -4.31
CA THR A 366 -5.70 34.81 -3.44
C THR A 366 -4.73 34.54 -2.28
N ASP A 367 -4.25 35.61 -1.65
CA ASP A 367 -3.39 35.49 -0.46
C ASP A 367 -4.16 34.86 0.71
N ASP A 368 -5.45 35.17 0.87
CA ASP A 368 -6.33 34.53 1.86
C ASP A 368 -6.45 33.02 1.66
N MET A 369 -6.47 32.56 0.41
CA MET A 369 -6.47 31.13 0.11
C MET A 369 -5.13 30.50 0.49
N THR A 370 -4.02 31.17 0.23
CA THR A 370 -2.68 30.66 0.57
C THR A 370 -2.43 30.65 2.07
N ALA A 371 -3.00 31.61 2.81
CA ALA A 371 -2.89 31.73 4.26
C ALA A 371 -3.88 30.85 5.05
N ALA A 372 -4.87 30.24 4.39
CA ALA A 372 -5.86 29.40 5.04
C ALA A 372 -5.25 28.13 5.66
N GLU A 373 -5.94 27.57 6.65
CA GLU A 373 -5.51 26.28 7.22
C GLU A 373 -5.56 25.16 6.17
N VAL A 374 -4.51 24.32 6.19
CA VAL A 374 -4.36 23.18 5.26
C VAL A 374 -5.61 22.28 5.24
N THR A 375 -6.31 22.16 6.37
CA THR A 375 -7.57 21.39 6.48
C THR A 375 -8.59 21.83 5.43
N LYS A 376 -8.74 23.14 5.19
CA LYS A 376 -9.66 23.71 4.20
C LYS A 376 -9.35 23.20 2.79
N HIS A 377 -8.07 23.11 2.43
CA HIS A 377 -7.63 22.57 1.14
C HIS A 377 -7.90 21.07 1.05
N THR A 378 -7.58 20.32 2.11
CA THR A 378 -7.68 18.86 2.12
C THR A 378 -9.12 18.35 2.19
N THR A 379 -10.07 19.16 2.61
CA THR A 379 -11.51 18.85 2.50
C THR A 379 -12.02 19.03 1.07
N LEU A 380 -11.48 20.00 0.32
CA LEU A 380 -11.90 20.28 -1.06
C LEU A 380 -11.20 19.38 -2.08
N ALA A 381 -9.90 19.16 -1.93
CA ALA A 381 -9.08 18.42 -2.89
C ALA A 381 -9.59 17.03 -3.28
N PRO A 382 -10.22 16.21 -2.39
CA PRO A 382 -10.75 14.89 -2.75
C PRO A 382 -11.86 14.93 -3.80
N THR A 383 -12.59 16.05 -3.90
CA THR A 383 -13.65 16.27 -4.90
C THR A 383 -13.12 16.59 -6.30
N ARG A 384 -11.80 16.77 -6.43
CA ARG A 384 -11.12 17.06 -7.69
C ARG A 384 -10.37 15.83 -8.18
N SER A 385 -10.26 15.69 -9.50
CA SER A 385 -9.44 14.67 -10.14
C SER A 385 -8.09 15.26 -10.56
N ARG A 386 -7.04 14.44 -10.56
CA ARG A 386 -5.71 14.80 -11.09
C ARG A 386 -5.16 16.13 -10.54
N VAL A 387 -5.33 16.39 -9.24
CA VAL A 387 -4.86 17.62 -8.58
C VAL A 387 -3.35 17.82 -8.73
N VAL A 388 -2.56 16.81 -8.34
CA VAL A 388 -1.09 16.89 -8.40
C VAL A 388 -0.57 16.91 -9.84
N PRO A 389 -1.06 16.07 -10.78
CA PRO A 389 -0.65 16.16 -12.18
C PRO A 389 -0.96 17.50 -12.81
N THR A 390 -2.13 18.09 -12.54
CA THR A 390 -2.52 19.40 -13.08
C THR A 390 -1.55 20.48 -12.59
N ALA A 391 -1.29 20.53 -11.29
CA ALA A 391 -0.31 21.46 -10.72
C ALA A 391 1.09 21.26 -11.30
N LEU A 392 1.49 20.01 -11.57
CA LEU A 392 2.78 19.73 -12.19
C LEU A 392 2.86 20.24 -13.63
N VAL A 393 1.81 20.04 -14.44
CA VAL A 393 1.76 20.55 -15.82
C VAL A 393 1.79 22.07 -15.83
N ILE A 394 1.03 22.74 -14.96
CA ILE A 394 1.09 24.21 -14.79
C ILE A 394 2.53 24.66 -14.55
N LEU A 395 3.23 24.03 -13.60
CA LEU A 395 4.59 24.43 -13.24
C LEU A 395 5.63 24.13 -14.33
N THR A 396 5.49 23.01 -15.04
CA THR A 396 6.46 22.58 -16.05
C THR A 396 6.28 23.31 -17.37
N ARG A 397 5.03 23.58 -17.78
CA ARG A 397 4.72 24.28 -19.04
C ARG A 397 4.56 25.78 -18.89
N ASN A 398 4.45 26.28 -17.65
CA ASN A 398 4.09 27.67 -17.36
C ASN A 398 2.82 28.09 -18.12
N CYS A 399 1.79 27.24 -18.04
CA CYS A 399 0.53 27.38 -18.77
C CYS A 399 -0.65 27.65 -17.82
N SER A 400 -1.81 28.00 -18.38
CA SER A 400 -3.04 28.19 -17.59
C SER A 400 -3.56 26.86 -17.03
N LEU A 401 -4.44 26.92 -16.03
CA LEU A 401 -5.15 25.76 -15.49
C LEU A 401 -5.97 25.06 -16.59
N SER A 402 -6.63 25.81 -17.47
CA SER A 402 -7.40 25.24 -18.58
C SER A 402 -6.50 24.50 -19.57
N GLU A 403 -5.37 25.08 -19.94
CA GLU A 403 -4.39 24.47 -20.84
C GLU A 403 -3.79 23.20 -20.23
N ALA A 404 -3.45 23.24 -18.94
CA ALA A 404 -2.92 22.08 -18.21
C ALA A 404 -3.91 20.91 -18.21
N LYS A 405 -5.20 21.18 -17.99
CA LYS A 405 -6.26 20.16 -18.03
C LYS A 405 -6.44 19.59 -19.44
N SER A 406 -6.52 20.45 -20.46
CA SER A 406 -6.64 20.00 -21.85
C SER A 406 -5.45 19.15 -22.29
N LEU A 407 -4.23 19.49 -21.86
CA LEU A 407 -3.05 18.65 -22.10
C LEU A 407 -3.17 17.29 -21.41
N LEU A 408 -3.60 17.24 -20.16
CA LEU A 408 -3.80 15.96 -19.46
C LEU A 408 -4.91 15.10 -20.09
N ASP A 409 -5.93 15.72 -20.67
CA ASP A 409 -7.02 15.03 -21.37
C ASP A 409 -6.60 14.48 -22.74
N ALA A 410 -5.55 15.03 -23.35
CA ALA A 410 -5.02 14.57 -24.63
C ALA A 410 -4.25 13.24 -24.55
N TYR A 411 -3.90 12.77 -23.34
CA TYR A 411 -3.18 11.52 -23.12
C TYR A 411 -4.04 10.52 -22.37
N SER A 412 -3.94 9.25 -22.75
CA SER A 412 -4.60 8.14 -22.03
C SER A 412 -3.97 7.87 -20.67
N LEU A 413 -2.66 8.14 -20.52
CA LEU A 413 -1.92 7.95 -19.27
C LEU A 413 -1.37 9.28 -18.76
N ILE A 414 -1.59 9.54 -17.47
CA ILE A 414 -1.07 10.72 -16.76
C ILE A 414 0.47 10.79 -16.87
N ARG A 415 1.14 9.65 -16.74
CA ARG A 415 2.60 9.56 -16.86
C ARG A 415 3.10 10.11 -18.18
N ASP A 416 2.46 9.74 -19.28
CA ASP A 416 2.93 10.09 -20.64
C ASP A 416 2.74 11.59 -20.89
N ALA A 417 1.64 12.18 -20.38
CA ALA A 417 1.44 13.63 -20.41
C ALA A 417 2.54 14.38 -19.64
N VAL A 418 2.90 13.88 -18.45
CA VAL A 418 3.94 14.47 -17.59
C VAL A 418 5.33 14.35 -18.24
N GLU A 419 5.66 13.21 -18.83
CA GLU A 419 6.91 12.98 -19.57
C GLU A 419 7.03 13.93 -20.77
N ALA A 420 5.95 14.08 -21.54
CA ALA A 420 5.90 15.02 -22.66
C ALA A 420 6.10 16.47 -22.20
N CYS A 421 5.68 16.83 -20.99
CA CYS A 421 5.89 18.18 -20.46
C CYS A 421 7.34 18.43 -20.03
N LEU A 422 8.01 17.43 -19.45
CA LEU A 422 9.38 17.57 -18.97
C LEU A 422 10.42 17.60 -20.11
N THR A 423 10.19 16.83 -21.17
CA THR A 423 11.11 16.75 -22.32
C THR A 423 11.19 18.05 -23.13
N VAL A 424 10.13 18.85 -23.17
CA VAL A 424 10.15 20.15 -23.89
C VAL A 424 10.95 21.21 -23.12
N CYS A 425 11.05 21.11 -21.79
CA CYS A 425 11.88 22.02 -21.00
C CYS A 425 13.38 21.77 -21.23
N GLU A 426 13.81 20.51 -21.37
CA GLU A 426 15.23 20.17 -21.61
C GLU A 426 15.71 20.62 -23.00
N GLY A 427 14.81 20.72 -23.98
CA GLY A 427 15.12 21.25 -25.32
C GLY A 427 15.33 22.76 -25.38
N ALA A 428 14.75 23.52 -24.43
CA ALA A 428 14.89 24.98 -24.37
C ALA A 428 16.24 25.41 -23.77
N ASP A 429 16.74 24.70 -22.75
CA ASP A 429 18.02 25.02 -22.10
C ASP A 429 19.24 24.77 -23.00
N ASN A 430 19.17 23.83 -23.96
CA ASN A 430 20.27 23.56 -24.89
C ASN A 430 20.42 24.60 -26.02
N THR A 431 19.50 25.57 -26.15
CA THR A 431 19.59 26.63 -27.17
C THR A 431 20.24 27.93 -26.67
N MET A 432 20.50 28.06 -25.36
CA MET A 432 21.16 29.25 -24.80
C MET A 432 22.68 29.12 -24.57
N HIS A 433 23.30 27.94 -24.81
CA HIS A 433 24.74 27.74 -24.62
C HIS A 433 25.60 27.77 -25.91
N HIS A 434 25.01 28.11 -27.05
CA HIS A 434 25.75 28.36 -28.29
C HIS A 434 25.38 29.73 -28.90
N SER A 435 25.59 30.80 -28.13
CA SER A 435 25.78 32.15 -28.68
C SER A 435 26.34 33.09 -27.61
N ASN A 436 27.65 33.00 -27.41
CA ASN A 436 28.58 34.13 -27.26
C ASN A 436 30.01 33.63 -27.14
#